data_AF-A0A0S8JZG4-F1
#
_entry.id   AF-A0A0S8JZG4-F1
#
_cell.length_a   1.000
_cell.length_b   1.000
_cell.length_c   1.000
_cell.angle_alpha   90.00
_cell.angle_beta   90.00
_cell.angle_gamma   90.00
#
_symmetry.space_group_name_H-M   'P 1'
#
loop_
_entity.id
_entity.type
_entity.pdbx_description
1 polymer ?
#
loop_
_entity_poly.entity_id
_entity_poly.type
_entity_poly.pdbx_seq_one_letter_code
_entity_poly.pdbx_strand_id
1 'polypeptide(L)'
;MGGRIIWAGGQRHTPIDLEASREEGNTVRKQELAWTEQYDDFIRFDFKAGFIKNRNKSTHTIELDIQNVTNRLNIMGDYYDPDEDRIDTWTQMGIIPSLIYRVEF
;
A
#
# COMPACT_ATOMS: atom_id res chain seq x y z
N MET A 1 -15.15 13.34 -12.76
CA MET A 1 -14.86 12.81 -11.41
C MET A 1 -14.95 11.29 -11.50
N GLY A 2 -14.14 10.57 -10.73
CA GLY A 2 -14.13 9.11 -10.71
C GLY A 2 -13.60 8.60 -9.38
N GLY A 3 -13.97 7.36 -9.04
CA GLY A 3 -13.44 6.63 -7.91
C GLY A 3 -13.05 5.23 -8.33
N ARG A 4 -12.10 4.63 -7.63
CA ARG A 4 -11.72 3.23 -7.81
C ARG A 4 -11.71 2.54 -6.46
N ILE A 5 -12.27 1.35 -6.42
CA ILE A 5 -12.18 0.45 -5.27
C ILE A 5 -11.31 -0.72 -5.71
N ILE A 6 -10.30 -1.03 -4.91
CA ILE A 6 -9.46 -2.22 -5.06
C ILE A 6 -9.76 -3.09 -3.85
N TRP A 7 -10.18 -4.32 -4.11
CA TRP A 7 -10.29 -5.35 -3.10
C TRP A 7 -9.54 -6.57 -3.59
N ALA A 8 -8.57 -7.00 -2.80
CA ALA A 8 -7.91 -8.28 -2.95
C ALA A 8 -8.00 -9.01 -1.61
N GLY A 9 -8.23 -10.32 -1.66
CA GLY A 9 -8.12 -11.15 -0.46
C GLY A 9 -6.73 -11.05 0.14
N GLY A 10 -6.62 -11.32 1.43
CA GLY A 10 -5.33 -11.32 2.12
C GLY A 10 -4.33 -12.29 1.48
N GLN A 11 -3.08 -11.89 1.36
CA GLN A 11 -2.04 -12.76 0.82
C GLN A 11 -1.73 -13.87 1.83
N ARG A 12 -1.69 -15.12 1.37
CA ARG A 12 -1.17 -16.22 2.17
C ARG A 12 0.34 -16.06 2.37
N HIS A 13 0.85 -16.49 3.52
CA HIS A 13 2.27 -16.46 3.81
C HIS A 13 2.67 -17.65 4.66
N THR A 14 3.97 -17.90 4.68
CA THR A 14 4.57 -18.93 5.53
C THR A 14 5.09 -18.25 6.79
N PRO A 15 4.69 -18.71 7.99
CA PRO A 15 5.07 -18.07 9.24
C PRO A 15 6.59 -18.14 9.47
N ILE A 16 7.10 -17.09 10.12
CA ILE A 16 8.50 -16.97 10.50
C ILE A 16 8.76 -17.84 11.73
N ASP A 17 9.86 -18.58 11.72
CA ASP A 17 10.38 -19.26 12.89
C ASP A 17 11.27 -18.28 13.68
N LEU A 18 10.75 -17.73 14.77
CA LEU A 18 11.47 -16.73 15.56
C LEU A 18 12.75 -17.30 16.19
N GLU A 19 12.73 -18.55 16.65
CA GLU A 19 13.91 -19.15 17.30
C GLU A 19 14.99 -19.45 16.26
N ALA A 20 14.63 -20.09 15.15
CA ALA A 20 15.59 -20.35 14.07
C ALA A 20 16.10 -19.04 13.43
N SER A 21 15.24 -18.03 13.30
CA SER A 21 15.65 -16.71 12.77
C SER A 21 16.65 -16.01 13.70
N ARG A 22 16.45 -16.13 15.01
CA ARG A 22 17.39 -15.61 16.03
C ARG A 22 18.74 -16.32 15.95
N GLU A 23 18.74 -17.64 15.75
CA GLU A 23 19.98 -18.41 15.61
C GLU A 23 20.76 -18.07 14.32
N GLU A 24 20.04 -17.87 13.20
CA GLU A 24 20.67 -17.56 11.90
C GLU A 24 20.93 -16.06 11.67
N GLY A 25 20.32 -15.18 12.48
CA GLY A 25 20.42 -13.72 12.33
C GLY A 25 19.70 -13.16 11.09
N ASN A 26 18.81 -13.95 10.48
CA ASN A 26 18.02 -13.55 9.31
C ASN A 26 16.62 -14.20 9.38
N THR A 27 15.72 -13.84 8.47
CA THR A 27 14.35 -14.41 8.46
C THR A 27 14.35 -15.87 7.99
N VAL A 28 14.12 -16.80 8.92
CA VAL A 28 13.88 -18.22 8.66
C VAL A 28 12.38 -18.51 8.75
N ARG A 29 11.85 -19.33 7.82
CA ARG A 29 10.42 -19.64 7.71
C ARG A 29 10.13 -21.12 7.92
N LYS A 30 9.01 -21.42 8.58
CA LYS A 30 8.50 -22.78 8.84
C LYS A 30 7.96 -23.42 7.57
N GLN A 31 8.82 -24.06 6.78
CA GLN A 31 8.44 -24.61 5.47
C GLN A 31 7.37 -25.71 5.56
N GLU A 32 7.32 -26.42 6.68
CA GLU A 32 6.27 -27.39 7.00
C GLU A 32 4.88 -26.74 7.16
N LEU A 33 4.83 -25.43 7.42
CA LEU A 33 3.63 -24.59 7.48
C LEU A 33 3.52 -23.65 6.27
N ALA A 34 4.05 -24.06 5.12
CA ALA A 34 4.05 -23.21 3.93
C ALA A 34 2.63 -22.76 3.54
N TRP A 35 2.44 -21.44 3.43
CA TRP A 35 1.18 -20.80 3.00
C TRP A 35 -0.06 -21.13 3.85
N THR A 36 0.14 -21.51 5.12
CA THR A 36 -0.98 -21.83 6.03
C THR A 36 -1.62 -20.58 6.63
N GLU A 37 -0.85 -19.50 6.79
CA GLU A 37 -1.35 -18.25 7.35
C GLU A 37 -1.75 -17.26 6.25
N GLN A 38 -2.61 -16.31 6.59
CA GLN A 38 -3.15 -15.33 5.65
C GLN A 38 -3.25 -13.97 6.33
N TYR A 39 -2.73 -12.92 5.68
CA TYR A 39 -2.92 -11.56 6.15
C TYR A 39 -4.38 -11.12 6.02
N ASP A 40 -4.71 -9.97 6.62
CA ASP A 40 -6.00 -9.33 6.38
C ASP A 40 -6.18 -8.92 4.92
N ASP A 41 -7.44 -8.84 4.50
CA ASP A 41 -7.82 -8.38 3.17
C ASP A 41 -7.29 -6.98 2.86
N PHE A 42 -6.73 -6.84 1.65
CA PHE A 42 -6.30 -5.58 1.08
C PHE A 42 -7.49 -4.85 0.47
N ILE A 43 -7.91 -3.75 1.12
CA ILE A 43 -8.97 -2.88 0.60
C ILE A 43 -8.41 -1.47 0.48
N ARG A 44 -8.59 -0.87 -0.69
CA ARG A 44 -8.11 0.48 -0.99
C ARG A 44 -9.13 1.25 -1.82
N PHE A 45 -9.34 2.50 -1.44
CA PHE A 45 -10.23 3.45 -2.10
C PHE A 45 -9.41 4.57 -2.71
N ASP A 46 -9.61 4.86 -3.99
CA ASP A 46 -8.97 5.96 -4.69
C ASP A 46 -10.04 6.94 -5.20
N PHE A 47 -9.72 8.24 -5.18
CA PHE A 47 -10.59 9.32 -5.62
C PHE A 47 -9.87 10.21 -6.62
N LYS A 48 -10.56 10.58 -7.70
CA LYS A 48 -10.07 11.53 -8.69
C LYS A 48 -11.13 12.56 -9.08
N ALA A 49 -10.78 13.83 -9.01
CA ALA A 49 -11.60 14.94 -9.49
C ALA A 49 -10.79 15.84 -10.42
N GLY A 50 -11.48 16.49 -11.36
CA GLY A 50 -10.85 17.43 -12.27
C GLY A 50 -11.84 18.50 -12.72
N PHE A 51 -11.30 19.66 -13.03
CA PHE A 51 -12.06 20.82 -13.48
C PHE A 51 -11.29 21.56 -14.58
N ILE A 52 -11.99 21.89 -15.66
CA ILE A 52 -11.45 22.65 -16.79
C ILE A 52 -12.23 23.95 -16.92
N LYS A 53 -11.51 25.06 -17.04
CA LYS A 53 -12.06 26.39 -17.26
C LYS A 53 -11.44 27.02 -18.51
N ASN A 54 -12.28 27.17 -19.53
CA ASN A 54 -11.92 27.86 -20.77
C ASN A 54 -12.08 29.38 -20.59
N ARG A 55 -11.09 30.14 -21.05
CA ARG A 55 -11.10 31.60 -21.18
C ARG A 55 -10.78 31.96 -22.63
N ASN A 56 -11.05 33.20 -23.01
CA ASN A 56 -10.86 33.68 -24.39
C ASN A 56 -9.42 33.55 -24.92
N LYS A 57 -8.41 33.41 -24.05
CA LYS A 57 -6.98 33.34 -24.40
C LYS A 57 -6.22 32.26 -23.62
N SER A 58 -6.94 31.41 -22.88
CA SER A 58 -6.29 30.37 -22.10
C SER A 58 -7.27 29.30 -21.65
N THR A 59 -6.77 28.09 -21.45
CA THR A 59 -7.49 27.00 -20.81
C THR A 59 -6.78 26.63 -19.52
N HIS A 60 -7.53 26.60 -18.42
CA HIS A 60 -7.03 26.21 -17.10
C HIS A 60 -7.58 24.83 -16.75
N THR A 61 -6.69 23.91 -16.40
CA THR A 61 -7.06 22.55 -15.96
C THR A 61 -6.50 22.29 -14.58
N ILE A 62 -7.36 21.84 -13.66
CA ILE A 62 -7.00 21.38 -12.31
C ILE A 62 -7.40 19.91 -12.20
N GLU A 63 -6.48 19.05 -11.77
CA GLU A 63 -6.76 17.64 -11.46
C GLU A 63 -6.24 17.28 -10.07
N LEU A 64 -7.10 16.67 -9.26
CA LEU A 64 -6.79 16.10 -7.96
C LEU A 64 -6.95 14.58 -8.05
N ASP A 65 -5.90 13.84 -7.70
CA ASP A 65 -5.89 12.39 -7.61
C ASP A 65 -5.39 12.00 -6.22
N ILE A 66 -6.19 11.24 -5.47
CA ILE A 66 -5.86 10.77 -4.14
C ILE A 66 -6.00 9.26 -4.11
N GLN A 67 -4.86 8.59 -3.97
CA GLN A 67 -4.79 7.15 -3.78
C GLN A 67 -4.88 6.80 -2.29
N ASN A 68 -5.57 5.71 -1.96
CA ASN A 68 -5.76 5.24 -0.59
C ASN A 68 -6.34 6.31 0.34
N VAL A 69 -7.53 6.85 0.01
CA VAL A 69 -8.19 7.93 0.76
C VAL A 69 -8.49 7.57 2.22
N THR A 70 -8.57 6.28 2.54
CA THR A 70 -8.77 5.78 3.91
C THR A 70 -7.47 5.69 4.71
N ASN A 71 -6.32 5.95 4.07
CA ASN A 71 -4.98 5.83 4.65
C ASN A 71 -4.76 4.47 5.37
N ARG A 72 -5.30 3.39 4.81
CA ARG A 72 -5.15 2.05 5.40
C ARG A 72 -3.76 1.53 5.06
N LEU A 73 -2.97 1.20 6.08
CA LEU A 73 -1.66 0.57 5.92
C LEU A 73 -1.85 -0.94 5.84
N ASN A 74 -1.90 -1.45 4.62
CA ASN A 74 -2.07 -2.89 4.40
C ASN A 74 -0.70 -3.59 4.47
N ILE A 75 -0.66 -4.76 5.10
CA ILE A 75 0.57 -5.55 5.25
C ILE A 75 1.03 -6.01 3.87
N MET A 76 2.31 -5.77 3.57
CA MET A 76 2.98 -6.28 2.37
C MET A 76 3.75 -7.57 2.67
N GLY A 77 4.10 -7.80 3.94
CA GLY A 77 4.81 -8.97 4.41
C GLY A 77 5.43 -8.75 5.79
N ASP A 78 6.26 -9.72 6.19
CA ASP A 78 6.94 -9.75 7.47
C ASP A 78 8.41 -10.14 7.32
N TYR A 79 9.18 -9.80 8.35
CA TYR A 79 10.58 -10.15 8.49
C TYR A 79 10.96 -10.22 9.97
N TYR A 80 12.02 -10.98 10.26
CA TYR A 80 12.68 -10.93 11.55
C TYR A 80 13.62 -9.72 11.60
N ASP A 81 13.43 -8.87 12.61
CA ASP A 81 14.32 -7.77 12.95
C ASP A 81 15.35 -8.26 14.00
N PRO A 82 16.64 -8.38 13.63
CA PRO A 82 17.67 -8.84 14.56
C PRO A 82 18.08 -7.79 15.60
N ASP A 83 17.82 -6.50 15.34
CA ASP A 83 18.14 -5.41 16.28
C ASP A 83 17.12 -5.36 17.41
N GLU A 84 15.85 -5.62 17.08
CA GLU A 84 14.73 -5.61 18.05
C GLU A 84 14.31 -7.00 18.54
N ASP A 85 14.91 -8.05 17.98
CA ASP A 85 14.64 -9.47 18.26
C ASP A 85 13.14 -9.82 18.21
N ARG A 86 12.45 -9.33 17.18
CA ARG A 86 11.02 -9.55 16.96
C ARG A 86 10.66 -9.68 15.49
N ILE A 87 9.47 -10.22 15.23
CA ILE A 87 8.89 -10.21 13.88
C ILE A 87 8.23 -8.86 13.65
N ASP A 88 8.68 -8.18 12.61
CA ASP A 88 8.12 -6.93 12.14
C ASP A 88 7.42 -7.08 10.82
N THR A 89 6.43 -6.21 10.62
CA THR A 89 5.67 -6.15 9.37
C THR A 89 6.02 -4.87 8.63
N TRP A 90 6.14 -4.98 7.32
CA TRP A 90 6.20 -3.82 6.45
C TRP A 90 4.88 -3.64 5.71
N THR A 91 4.47 -2.40 5.53
CA THR A 91 3.17 -2.08 4.93
C THR A 91 3.34 -1.43 3.57
N GLN A 92 2.30 -1.51 2.75
CA GLN A 92 2.19 -0.69 1.54
C GLN A 92 2.13 0.81 1.89
N MET A 93 2.32 1.64 0.87
CA MET A 93 2.20 3.09 1.00
C MET A 93 0.81 3.50 1.52
N GLY A 94 0.80 4.52 2.38
CA GLY A 94 -0.42 5.16 2.88
C GLY A 94 -1.12 6.00 1.82
N ILE A 95 -1.74 7.10 2.25
CA ILE A 95 -2.37 8.06 1.35
C ILE A 95 -1.34 8.73 0.43
N ILE A 96 -1.65 8.82 -0.87
CA ILE A 96 -0.79 9.47 -1.87
C ILE A 96 -1.63 10.53 -2.61
N PRO A 97 -1.53 11.81 -2.24
CA PRO A 97 -2.19 12.90 -2.95
C PRO A 97 -1.33 13.41 -4.11
N SER A 98 -1.99 13.76 -5.22
CA SER A 98 -1.40 14.41 -6.38
C SER A 98 -2.31 15.52 -6.89
N LEU A 99 -1.73 16.70 -7.11
CA LEU A 99 -2.43 17.86 -7.64
C LEU A 99 -1.68 18.36 -8.89
N ILE A 100 -2.39 18.39 -10.01
CA ILE A 100 -1.87 18.92 -11.27
C ILE A 100 -2.64 20.19 -11.59
N TYR A 101 -1.90 21.24 -11.93
CA TYR A 101 -2.46 22.46 -12.50
C TYR A 101 -1.76 22.79 -13.81
N ARG A 102 -2.55 22.99 -14.87
CA ARG A 102 -2.06 23.28 -16.22
C ARG A 102 -2.75 24.53 -16.77
N VAL A 103 -1.97 25.33 -17.49
CA VAL A 103 -2.47 26.46 -18.29
C VAL A 103 -1.98 26.29 -19.73
N GLU A 104 -2.90 26.36 -20.67
CA GLU A 104 -2.64 26.34 -22.12
C GLU A 104 -3.07 27.70 -22.69
N PHE A 105 -2.34 28.25 -23.68
CA PHE A 105 -2.55 29.58 -24.25
C PHE A 105 -2.93 29.52 -25.73
#